data_AF-Q608E1-F1
#
_entry.id   AF-Q608E1-F1
#
_cell.length_a   1.000
_cell.length_b   1.000
_cell.length_c   1.000
_cell.angle_alpha   90.00
_cell.angle_beta   90.00
_cell.angle_gamma   90.00
#
_symmetry.space_group_name_H-M   'P 1'
#
loop_
_entity.id
_entity.type
_entity.pdbx_description
1 polymer ?
#
loop_
_entity_poly.entity_id
_entity_poly.type
_entity_poly.pdbx_seq_one_letter_code
_entity_poly.pdbx_strand_id
1 'polypeptide(L)'
;MAIGGLLRTLPRRKLRRARTLPCQIKRILFSPEEHALFAVLKSAIGDEFEVFAKIRASDILSPHRGSGRREAGELYQSMAGRRFTFVLCHKPDLSVAGIVELAEHGAGRKAQDADEPVALLCHAAGLPLIRIPASPYYDMGEIARQIRDEIRREPVFIHGDGEGGRIEPRISNLEDLKF
;
A
#
# COMPACT_ATOMS: atom_id res chain seq x y z
N MET A 1 5.43 54.72 51.99
CA MET A 1 5.26 53.27 51.78
C MET A 1 5.46 52.98 50.29
N ALA A 2 6.57 52.34 49.92
CA ALA A 2 6.88 51.99 48.53
C ALA A 2 6.87 50.46 48.42
N ILE A 3 5.94 49.91 47.65
CA ILE A 3 5.86 48.46 47.41
C ILE A 3 6.69 48.17 46.16
N GLY A 4 7.90 47.64 46.37
CA GLY A 4 8.77 47.14 45.31
C GLY A 4 8.21 45.85 44.71
N GLY A 5 7.73 45.91 43.47
CA GLY A 5 7.31 44.75 42.70
C GLY A 5 8.50 43.96 42.18
N LEU A 6 8.70 42.76 42.72
CA LEU A 6 9.71 41.80 42.31
C LEU A 6 9.34 41.19 40.94
N LEU A 7 9.98 41.62 39.84
CA LEU A 7 9.86 40.94 38.55
C LEU A 7 10.53 39.54 38.65
N ARG A 8 9.70 38.50 38.79
CA ARG A 8 10.11 37.11 38.58
C ARG A 8 10.44 36.92 37.10
N THR A 9 11.73 36.89 36.78
CA THR A 9 12.21 36.46 35.46
C THR A 9 11.96 34.97 35.31
N LEU A 10 11.01 34.59 34.45
CA LEU A 10 10.78 33.20 34.08
C LEU A 10 12.03 32.65 33.34
N PRO A 11 12.53 31.45 33.68
CA PRO A 11 13.67 30.88 32.99
C PRO A 11 13.30 30.58 31.54
N ARG A 12 14.03 31.19 30.60
CA ARG A 12 13.94 30.88 29.17
C ARG A 12 14.21 29.39 28.97
N ARG A 13 13.15 28.60 28.75
CA ARG A 13 13.25 27.21 28.27
C ARG A 13 14.18 27.24 27.05
N LYS A 14 15.35 26.61 27.16
CA LYS A 14 16.24 26.39 26.01
C LYS A 14 15.45 25.59 24.99
N LEU A 15 14.92 26.26 23.97
CA LEU A 15 14.31 25.61 22.82
C LEU A 15 15.35 24.62 22.29
N ARG A 16 15.07 23.32 22.39
CA ARG A 16 15.89 22.29 21.74
C ARG A 16 15.95 22.70 20.27
N ARG A 17 17.14 23.06 19.79
CA ARG A 17 17.39 23.38 18.38
C ARG A 17 16.76 22.25 17.57
N ALA A 18 15.77 22.56 16.75
CA ALA A 18 15.17 21.56 15.87
C ALA A 18 16.33 20.96 15.08
N ARG A 19 16.60 19.66 15.26
CA ARG A 19 17.63 18.97 14.48
C ARG A 19 17.13 19.00 13.04
N THR A 20 17.76 19.79 12.18
CA THR A 20 17.53 19.70 10.74
C THR A 20 17.94 18.30 10.31
N LEU A 21 16.98 17.49 9.90
CA LEU A 21 17.25 16.17 9.34
C LEU A 21 17.76 16.35 7.89
N PRO A 22 18.83 15.65 7.48
CA PRO A 22 19.34 15.76 6.11
C PRO A 22 18.45 14.99 5.15
N CYS A 23 17.30 15.55 4.80
CA CYS A 23 16.33 14.97 3.88
C CYS A 23 15.99 15.95 2.75
N GLN A 24 15.66 15.40 1.58
CA GLN A 24 15.19 16.16 0.43
C GLN A 24 14.04 15.41 -0.26
N ILE A 25 13.17 16.14 -0.95
CA ILE A 25 12.10 15.57 -1.77
C ILE A 25 12.73 14.87 -2.99
N LYS A 26 12.27 13.65 -3.29
CA LYS A 26 12.63 12.98 -4.55
C LYS A 26 11.94 13.71 -5.71
N ARG A 27 12.72 14.08 -6.74
CA ARG A 27 12.20 14.81 -7.91
C ARG A 27 11.28 13.96 -8.78
N ILE A 28 11.46 12.65 -8.78
CA ILE A 28 10.74 11.69 -9.64
C ILE A 28 10.27 10.54 -8.75
N LEU A 29 8.97 10.23 -8.83
CA LEU A 29 8.34 9.12 -8.08
C LEU A 29 8.30 7.82 -8.89
N PHE A 30 8.04 7.94 -10.20
CA PHE A 30 7.85 6.82 -11.14
C PHE A 30 8.98 6.75 -12.16
N SER A 31 9.33 5.53 -12.57
CA SER A 31 10.06 5.35 -13.84
C SER A 31 9.21 5.87 -15.02
N PRO A 32 9.81 6.11 -16.20
CA PRO A 32 9.05 6.47 -17.40
C PRO A 32 7.94 5.47 -17.74
N GLU A 33 8.21 4.17 -17.61
CA GLU A 33 7.26 3.08 -17.88
C GLU A 33 6.14 3.03 -16.83
N GLU A 34 6.48 3.19 -15.55
CA GLU A 34 5.50 3.32 -14.46
C GLU A 34 4.57 4.51 -14.68
N HIS A 35 5.12 5.66 -15.08
CA HIS A 35 4.34 6.85 -15.35
C HIS A 35 3.41 6.66 -16.56
N ALA A 36 3.91 6.07 -17.64
CA ALA A 36 3.11 5.78 -18.83
C ALA A 36 1.97 4.81 -18.51
N LEU A 37 2.26 3.73 -17.78
CA LEU A 37 1.24 2.77 -17.38
C LEU A 37 0.22 3.40 -16.43
N PHE A 38 0.65 4.18 -15.43
CA PHE A 38 -0.25 4.85 -14.49
C PHE A 38 -1.28 5.74 -15.21
N ALA A 39 -0.84 6.50 -16.22
CA ALA A 39 -1.72 7.35 -17.01
C ALA A 39 -2.80 6.55 -17.75
N VAL A 40 -2.41 5.40 -18.33
CA VAL A 40 -3.35 4.51 -19.02
C VAL A 40 -4.28 3.79 -18.04
N LEU A 41 -3.76 3.29 -16.91
CA LEU A 41 -4.55 2.64 -15.86
C LEU A 41 -5.69 3.54 -15.38
N LYS A 42 -5.38 4.79 -15.03
CA LYS A 42 -6.38 5.77 -14.59
C LYS A 42 -7.49 6.00 -15.60
N SER A 43 -7.17 5.94 -16.89
CA SER A 43 -8.15 6.14 -17.96
C SER A 43 -8.95 4.85 -18.22
N ALA A 44 -8.30 3.69 -18.15
CA ALA A 44 -8.86 2.38 -18.43
C ALA A 44 -9.90 1.92 -17.38
N ILE A 45 -9.66 2.23 -16.10
CA ILE A 45 -10.53 1.77 -14.99
C ILE A 45 -11.75 2.68 -14.74
N GLY A 46 -11.76 3.88 -15.32
CA GLY A 46 -12.86 4.85 -15.19
C GLY A 46 -13.26 5.15 -13.74
N ASP A 47 -14.54 4.94 -13.44
CA ASP A 47 -15.15 5.22 -12.13
C ASP A 47 -15.34 4.00 -11.22
N GLU A 48 -14.84 2.85 -11.64
CA GLU A 48 -14.99 1.60 -10.87
C GLU A 48 -13.90 1.46 -9.79
N PHE A 49 -12.67 1.88 -10.12
CA PHE A 49 -11.51 1.66 -9.26
C PHE A 49 -10.68 2.92 -9.00
N GLU A 50 -10.02 2.96 -7.85
CA GLU A 50 -8.98 3.92 -7.47
C GLU A 50 -7.60 3.25 -7.59
N VAL A 51 -6.56 4.03 -7.98
CA VAL A 51 -5.19 3.51 -8.13
C VAL A 51 -4.29 4.09 -7.05
N PHE A 52 -3.73 3.21 -6.22
CA PHE A 52 -2.66 3.57 -5.29
C PHE A 52 -1.33 3.01 -5.80
N ALA A 53 -0.29 3.82 -5.74
CA ALA A 53 1.02 3.42 -6.26
C ALA A 53 2.06 3.27 -5.14
N LYS A 54 3.04 2.37 -5.35
CA LYS A 54 4.19 2.18 -4.46
C LYS A 54 3.81 1.81 -3.01
N ILE A 55 2.70 1.11 -2.83
CA ILE A 55 2.21 0.65 -1.53
C ILE A 55 3.07 -0.53 -1.07
N ARG A 56 3.44 -0.59 0.22
CA ARG A 56 4.24 -1.73 0.72
C ARG A 56 3.36 -2.96 0.78
N ALA A 57 3.93 -4.13 0.53
CA ALA A 57 3.18 -5.38 0.65
C ALA A 57 2.57 -5.53 2.06
N SER A 58 3.30 -5.12 3.10
CA SER A 58 2.84 -5.12 4.49
C SER A 58 1.67 -4.18 4.82
N ASP A 59 1.39 -3.22 3.94
CA ASP A 59 0.25 -2.30 4.12
C ASP A 59 -1.05 -2.91 3.54
N ILE A 60 -0.94 -4.00 2.79
CA ILE A 60 -2.06 -4.73 2.15
C ILE A 60 -2.23 -6.13 2.76
N LEU A 61 -1.13 -6.79 3.10
CA LEU A 61 -1.10 -8.18 3.53
C LEU A 61 -0.69 -8.29 4.99
N SER A 62 -1.37 -9.18 5.71
CA SER A 62 -1.08 -9.53 7.09
C SER A 62 -1.17 -11.04 7.30
N PRO A 63 -0.49 -11.59 8.32
CA PRO A 63 -0.73 -12.97 8.75
C PRO A 63 -2.21 -13.19 9.10
N HIS A 64 -2.67 -14.44 8.97
CA HIS A 64 -4.01 -14.80 9.44
C HIS A 64 -4.11 -14.66 10.96
N ARG A 65 -5.31 -14.39 11.47
CA ARG A 65 -5.55 -14.43 12.92
C ARG A 65 -5.19 -15.83 13.44
N GLY A 66 -4.39 -15.88 14.51
CA GLY A 66 -3.94 -17.13 15.09
C GLY A 66 -2.67 -17.74 14.47
N SER A 67 -2.08 -17.12 13.44
CA SER A 67 -0.77 -17.54 12.92
C SER A 67 0.29 -17.54 14.03
N GLY A 68 1.14 -18.57 14.03
CA GLY A 68 2.22 -18.68 15.01
C GLY A 68 3.28 -17.58 14.83
N ARG A 69 4.02 -17.25 15.89
CA ARG A 69 5.06 -16.21 15.85
C ARG A 69 6.08 -16.43 14.73
N ARG A 70 6.45 -17.70 14.48
CA ARG A 70 7.38 -18.08 13.43
C ARG A 70 6.82 -17.79 12.04
N GLU A 71 5.61 -18.26 11.75
CA GLU A 71 4.92 -18.06 10.46
C GLU A 71 4.70 -16.57 10.18
N ALA A 72 4.24 -15.81 11.18
CA ALA A 72 4.10 -14.37 11.07
C ALA A 72 5.44 -13.69 10.74
N GLY A 73 6.51 -14.12 11.41
CA GLY A 73 7.88 -13.64 11.14
C GLY A 73 8.33 -13.94 9.71
N GLU A 74 8.15 -15.17 9.23
CA GLU A 74 8.50 -15.58 7.86
C GLU A 74 7.73 -14.76 6.81
N LEU A 75 6.43 -14.50 7.03
CA LEU A 75 5.63 -13.65 6.17
C LEU A 75 6.09 -12.18 6.18
N TYR A 76 6.41 -11.62 7.34
CA TYR A 76 6.94 -10.23 7.39
C TYR A 76 8.28 -10.11 6.68
N GLN A 77 9.15 -11.12 6.77
CA GLN A 77 10.41 -11.14 6.02
C GLN A 77 10.17 -11.24 4.52
N SER A 78 9.21 -12.07 4.07
CA SER A 78 8.91 -12.18 2.65
C SER A 78 8.35 -10.87 2.06
N MET A 79 7.64 -10.07 2.85
CA MET A 79 7.13 -8.74 2.47
C MET A 79 8.15 -7.60 2.64
N ALA A 80 9.23 -7.81 3.38
CA ALA A 80 10.14 -6.74 3.79
C ALA A 80 10.76 -6.02 2.59
N GLY A 81 10.62 -4.69 2.57
CA GLY A 81 11.14 -3.84 1.50
C GLY A 81 10.38 -3.92 0.17
N ARG A 82 9.43 -4.86 0.04
CA ARG A 82 8.62 -5.02 -1.16
C ARG A 82 7.52 -3.98 -1.23
N ARG A 83 7.30 -3.49 -2.44
CA ARG A 83 6.19 -2.60 -2.78
C ARG A 83 5.49 -3.15 -3.98
N PHE A 84 4.17 -3.05 -3.95
CA PHE A 84 3.38 -3.21 -5.15
C PHE A 84 3.52 -1.97 -6.02
N THR A 85 3.64 -2.16 -7.33
CA THR A 85 3.73 -1.04 -8.27
C THR A 85 2.42 -0.25 -8.23
N PHE A 86 1.29 -0.93 -8.46
CA PHE A 86 -0.05 -0.38 -8.27
C PHE A 86 -0.98 -1.34 -7.54
N VAL A 87 -1.84 -0.78 -6.69
CA VAL A 87 -2.95 -1.45 -6.01
C VAL A 87 -4.24 -0.82 -6.53
N LEU A 88 -5.14 -1.65 -7.03
CA LEU A 88 -6.47 -1.25 -7.44
C LEU A 88 -7.43 -1.50 -6.29
N CYS A 89 -8.19 -0.47 -5.94
CA CYS A 89 -9.23 -0.55 -4.92
C CYS A 89 -10.58 -0.17 -5.51
N HIS A 90 -11.67 -0.77 -5.03
CA HIS A 90 -13.01 -0.32 -5.38
C HIS A 90 -13.22 1.12 -4.90
N LYS A 91 -13.68 2.04 -5.78
CA LYS A 91 -13.90 3.45 -5.38
C LYS A 91 -14.86 3.63 -4.19
N PRO A 92 -15.96 2.87 -4.05
CA PRO A 92 -16.93 3.10 -2.98
C PRO A 92 -16.40 2.94 -1.56
N ASP A 93 -15.51 1.97 -1.33
CA ASP A 93 -15.08 1.56 0.02
C ASP A 93 -13.56 1.40 0.17
N LEU A 94 -12.80 1.60 -0.91
CA LEU A 94 -11.36 1.40 -1.01
C LEU A 94 -10.89 -0.02 -0.66
N SER A 95 -11.79 -1.01 -0.73
CA SER A 95 -11.43 -2.41 -0.60
C SER A 95 -10.52 -2.84 -1.74
N VAL A 96 -9.51 -3.67 -1.45
CA VAL A 96 -8.50 -4.08 -2.42
C VAL A 96 -9.13 -5.03 -3.43
N ALA A 97 -9.02 -4.69 -4.72
CA ALA A 97 -9.58 -5.43 -5.84
C ALA A 97 -8.52 -6.26 -6.60
N GLY A 98 -7.28 -5.77 -6.65
CA GLY A 98 -6.17 -6.47 -7.29
C GLY A 98 -4.87 -5.67 -7.30
N ILE A 99 -3.80 -6.33 -7.69
CA ILE A 99 -2.45 -5.78 -7.84
C ILE A 99 -2.09 -5.70 -9.33
N VAL A 100 -1.46 -4.61 -9.75
CA VAL A 100 -0.88 -4.48 -11.09
C VAL A 100 0.63 -4.26 -10.95
N GLU A 101 1.40 -5.15 -11.57
CA GLU A 101 2.87 -5.10 -11.59
C GLU A 101 3.41 -4.89 -13.00
N LEU A 102 4.50 -4.11 -13.09
CA LEU A 102 5.30 -4.03 -14.30
C LEU A 102 6.26 -5.21 -14.35
N ALA A 103 6.19 -5.96 -15.44
CA ALA A 103 7.11 -7.06 -15.72
C ALA A 103 8.25 -6.59 -16.64
N GLU A 104 9.46 -7.08 -16.40
CA GLU A 104 10.63 -6.79 -17.25
C GLU A 104 10.38 -7.17 -18.73
N HIS A 105 10.96 -6.37 -19.63
CA HIS A 105 10.78 -6.55 -21.07
C HIS A 105 11.33 -7.91 -21.53
N GLY A 106 10.55 -8.67 -22.31
CA GLY A 106 10.96 -9.98 -22.81
C GLY A 106 10.80 -11.15 -21.82
N ALA A 107 10.21 -10.93 -20.65
CA ALA A 107 9.71 -12.03 -19.82
C ALA A 107 8.60 -12.77 -20.59
N GLY A 108 8.93 -13.90 -21.23
CA GLY A 108 7.94 -14.75 -21.87
C GLY A 108 6.87 -15.21 -20.87
N ARG A 109 5.71 -15.71 -21.34
CA ARG A 109 4.62 -16.23 -20.49
C ARG A 109 5.05 -17.27 -19.45
N LYS A 110 6.17 -17.96 -19.69
CA LYS A 110 6.80 -18.94 -18.78
C LYS A 110 7.74 -18.32 -17.74
N ALA A 111 8.24 -17.11 -17.98
CA ALA A 111 9.17 -16.36 -17.10
C ALA A 111 8.43 -15.42 -16.13
N GLN A 112 7.10 -15.30 -16.25
CA GLN A 112 6.25 -14.70 -15.22
C GLN A 112 6.00 -15.70 -14.09
N ASP A 113 7.08 -16.24 -13.54
CA ASP A 113 7.10 -17.39 -12.64
C ASP A 113 6.03 -17.29 -11.56
N ALA A 114 5.30 -18.39 -11.39
CA ALA A 114 4.46 -18.61 -10.21
C ALA A 114 5.30 -18.62 -8.92
N ASP A 115 6.61 -18.87 -9.05
CA ASP A 115 7.58 -18.94 -7.95
C ASP A 115 8.15 -17.57 -7.54
N GLU A 116 7.77 -16.47 -8.21
CA GLU A 116 8.22 -15.16 -7.76
C GLU A 116 7.53 -14.78 -6.43
N PRO A 117 8.26 -14.28 -5.41
CA PRO A 117 7.70 -14.02 -4.09
C PRO A 117 6.42 -13.16 -4.08
N VAL A 118 6.28 -12.21 -5.01
CA VAL A 118 5.08 -11.39 -5.15
C VAL A 118 3.88 -12.22 -5.64
N ALA A 119 4.09 -13.11 -6.60
CA ALA A 119 3.06 -14.03 -7.08
C ALA A 119 2.60 -14.98 -5.97
N LEU A 120 3.54 -15.56 -5.22
CA LEU A 120 3.24 -16.41 -4.07
C LEU A 120 2.44 -15.67 -2.99
N LEU A 121 2.83 -14.43 -2.67
CA LEU A 121 2.11 -13.60 -1.70
C LEU A 121 0.68 -13.30 -2.15
N CYS A 122 0.50 -12.88 -3.41
CA CYS A 122 -0.83 -12.59 -3.96
C CYS A 122 -1.69 -13.85 -4.03
N HIS A 123 -1.12 -14.97 -4.48
CA HIS A 123 -1.79 -16.27 -4.53
C HIS A 123 -2.24 -16.73 -3.14
N ALA A 124 -1.35 -16.69 -2.15
CA ALA A 124 -1.67 -17.05 -0.76
C ALA A 124 -2.76 -16.16 -0.15
N ALA A 125 -2.85 -14.91 -0.59
CA ALA A 125 -3.87 -13.96 -0.15
C ALA A 125 -5.17 -13.99 -0.97
N GLY A 126 -5.23 -14.79 -2.06
CA GLY A 126 -6.35 -14.77 -3.00
C GLY A 126 -6.51 -13.41 -3.71
N LEU A 127 -5.42 -12.65 -3.85
CA LEU A 127 -5.39 -11.37 -4.55
C LEU A 127 -5.04 -11.57 -6.02
N PRO A 128 -5.85 -11.06 -6.96
CA PRO A 128 -5.48 -11.01 -8.36
C PRO A 128 -4.17 -10.24 -8.57
N LEU A 129 -3.27 -10.78 -9.38
CA LEU A 129 -2.02 -10.16 -9.77
C LEU A 129 -1.95 -10.06 -11.30
N ILE A 130 -2.13 -8.85 -11.81
CA ILE A 130 -2.06 -8.54 -13.24
C ILE A 130 -0.64 -8.10 -13.56
N ARG A 131 0.03 -8.79 -14.47
CA ARG A 131 1.37 -8.44 -14.92
C ARG A 131 1.33 -7.81 -16.29
N ILE A 132 1.80 -6.57 -16.36
CA ILE A 132 1.85 -5.79 -17.59
C ILE A 132 3.32 -5.68 -18.02
N PRO A 133 3.71 -6.17 -19.20
CA PRO A 133 5.05 -5.99 -19.72
C PRO A 133 5.41 -4.50 -19.78
N ALA A 134 6.62 -4.14 -19.33
CA ALA A 134 7.13 -2.79 -19.47
C ALA A 134 7.11 -2.39 -20.95
N SER A 135 6.53 -1.24 -21.28
CA SER A 135 6.40 -0.76 -22.65
C SER A 135 6.36 0.76 -22.66
N PRO A 136 6.94 1.43 -23.68
CA PRO A 136 6.76 2.87 -23.85
C PRO A 136 5.33 3.24 -24.28
N TYR A 137 4.56 2.28 -24.79
CA TYR A 137 3.19 2.48 -25.28
C TYR A 137 2.26 1.37 -24.79
N TYR A 138 1.07 1.76 -24.35
CA TYR A 138 0.03 0.83 -23.89
C TYR A 138 -1.27 1.10 -24.65
N ASP A 139 -1.93 0.04 -25.10
CA ASP A 139 -3.28 0.13 -25.63
C ASP A 139 -4.28 0.16 -24.47
N MET A 140 -4.98 1.28 -24.32
CA MET A 140 -5.94 1.47 -23.23
C MET A 140 -7.07 0.43 -23.23
N GLY A 141 -7.55 0.01 -24.40
CA GLY A 141 -8.62 -0.98 -24.53
C GLY A 141 -8.17 -2.37 -24.13
N GLU A 142 -6.92 -2.73 -24.42
CA GLU A 142 -6.29 -3.96 -23.97
C GLU A 142 -6.11 -3.97 -22.45
N ILE A 143 -5.54 -2.89 -21.88
CA ILE A 143 -5.35 -2.76 -20.43
C ILE A 143 -6.69 -2.82 -19.69
N ALA A 144 -7.70 -2.07 -20.15
CA ALA A 144 -9.03 -2.08 -19.53
C ALA A 144 -9.67 -3.48 -19.54
N ARG A 145 -9.53 -4.22 -20.65
CA ARG A 145 -10.05 -5.57 -20.78
C ARG A 145 -9.34 -6.53 -19.83
N GLN A 146 -8.01 -6.51 -19.82
CA GLN A 146 -7.21 -7.37 -18.95
C GLN A 146 -7.57 -7.16 -17.46
N ILE A 147 -7.66 -5.89 -17.04
CA ILE A 147 -8.11 -5.51 -15.71
C ILE A 147 -9.50 -6.08 -15.40
N ARG A 148 -10.48 -5.88 -16.28
CA ARG A 148 -11.86 -6.32 -16.03
C ARG A 148 -12.00 -7.84 -15.97
N ASP A 149 -11.18 -8.56 -16.71
CA ASP A 149 -11.21 -10.02 -16.77
C ASP A 149 -10.54 -10.66 -15.54
N GLU A 150 -9.53 -10.01 -14.97
CA GLU A 150 -8.74 -10.56 -13.86
C GLU A 150 -9.16 -10.04 -12.47
N ILE A 151 -9.74 -8.84 -12.39
CA ILE A 151 -10.07 -8.22 -11.09
C ILE A 151 -11.25 -8.91 -10.41
N ARG A 152 -11.13 -9.03 -9.10
CA ARG A 152 -12.19 -9.49 -8.23
C ARG A 152 -13.31 -8.45 -8.18
N ARG A 153 -14.54 -8.88 -8.48
CA ARG A 153 -15.73 -8.00 -8.44
C ARG A 153 -16.31 -7.81 -7.05
N GLU A 154 -16.07 -8.76 -6.16
CA GLU A 154 -16.55 -8.73 -4.78
C GLU A 154 -15.43 -8.30 -3.84
N PRO A 155 -15.69 -7.39 -2.88
CA PRO A 155 -14.69 -6.95 -1.92
C PRO A 155 -14.14 -8.14 -1.12
N VAL A 156 -12.84 -8.12 -0.85
CA VAL A 156 -12.21 -9.09 0.06
C VAL A 156 -12.65 -8.77 1.49
N PHE A 157 -13.63 -9.49 2.00
CA PHE A 157 -13.90 -9.48 3.44
C PHE A 157 -12.79 -10.25 4.14
N ILE A 158 -11.87 -9.54 4.80
CA ILE A 158 -10.91 -10.16 5.72
C ILE A 158 -11.76 -10.72 6.87
N HIS A 159 -11.99 -12.03 6.86
CA HIS A 159 -12.89 -12.69 7.80
C HIS A 159 -12.38 -12.49 9.23
N GLY A 160 -13.12 -11.68 9.97
CA GLY A 160 -12.97 -11.42 11.39
C GLY A 160 -14.26 -10.79 11.89
N ASP A 161 -15.23 -11.66 12.21
CA ASP A 161 -16.34 -11.41 13.14
C ASP A 161 -17.29 -10.24 12.79
N GLY A 162 -18.28 -10.51 11.92
CA GLY A 162 -19.54 -9.76 11.87
C GLY A 162 -19.55 -8.49 10.99
N GLU A 163 -20.46 -8.49 10.01
CA GLU A 163 -20.98 -7.32 9.27
C GLU A 163 -19.96 -6.37 8.61
N GLY A 164 -19.47 -6.80 7.44
CA GLY A 164 -19.56 -6.02 6.19
C GLY A 164 -19.15 -4.55 6.16
N GLY A 165 -18.18 -4.10 6.95
CA GLY A 165 -17.73 -2.71 6.93
C GLY A 165 -16.27 -2.53 7.32
N ARG A 166 -15.73 -1.35 6.97
CA ARG A 166 -14.45 -0.82 7.50
C ARG A 166 -14.50 -0.84 9.03
N ILE A 167 -13.84 -1.82 9.65
CA ILE A 167 -13.68 -1.88 11.10
C ILE A 167 -12.57 -0.89 11.47
N GLU A 168 -12.95 0.35 11.78
CA GLU A 168 -12.02 1.26 12.43
C GLU A 168 -11.66 0.70 13.81
N PRO A 169 -10.37 0.62 14.18
CA PRO A 169 -10.00 0.29 15.53
C PRO A 169 -10.55 1.38 16.44
N ARG A 170 -11.68 1.11 17.10
CA ARG A 170 -12.14 1.91 18.22
C ARG A 170 -11.13 1.71 19.33
N ILE A 171 -10.28 2.70 19.55
CA ILE A 171 -9.58 2.83 20.83
C ILE A 171 -10.67 3.10 21.85
N SER A 172 -11.24 2.01 22.38
CA SER A 172 -12.38 2.08 23.29
C SER A 172 -11.92 2.56 24.66
N ASN A 173 -10.65 2.29 25.02
CA ASN A 173 -9.92 2.98 26.07
C ASN A 173 -8.40 2.91 25.86
N LEU A 174 -7.69 3.90 26.41
CA LEU A 174 -6.22 3.99 26.38
C LEU A 174 -5.54 2.81 27.11
N GLU A 175 -6.28 2.12 27.98
CA GLU A 175 -5.81 1.01 28.83
C GLU A 175 -5.74 -0.34 28.09
N ASP A 176 -6.35 -0.45 26.89
CA ASP A 176 -6.33 -1.68 26.07
C ASP A 176 -4.99 -1.87 25.33
N LEU A 177 -4.13 -0.84 25.34
CA LEU A 177 -2.76 -0.91 24.84
C LEU A 177 -1.87 -1.61 25.88
N LYS A 178 -1.83 -2.94 25.84
CA LYS A 178 -0.82 -3.72 26.57
C LYS A 178 0.52 -3.57 25.86
N PHE A 179 1.44 -2.82 26.48
CA PHE A 179 2.86 -2.77 26.14
C PHE A 179 3.59 -4.03 26.61
#